data_AF-A0A9D4IVX4-F1
#
_entry.id   AF-A0A9D4IVX4-F1
#
_cell.length_a   1.000
_cell.length_b   1.000
_cell.length_c   1.000
_cell.angle_alpha   90.00
_cell.angle_beta   90.00
_cell.angle_gamma   90.00
#
_symmetry.space_group_name_H-M   'P 1'
#
loop_
_entity.id
_entity.type
_entity.pdbx_description
1 polymer ?
#
loop_
_entity_poly.entity_id
_entity_poly.type
_entity_poly.pdbx_seq_one_letter_code
_entity_poly.pdbx_strand_id
1 'polypeptide(L)' 'MFQAVIQQQPPEFLHRWESISQMHRLGSPREIGLGCLFLATDTTFCTGVDLLCTGGAELGFGTKIN' A
#
# COMPACT_ATOMS: atom_id res chain seq x y z
N MET A 1 11.69 6.97 -10.53
CA MET A 1 11.86 7.01 -9.07
C MET A 1 11.07 5.91 -8.37
N PHE A 2 9.74 5.81 -8.55
CA PHE A 2 8.93 4.74 -7.92
C PHE A 2 9.34 3.31 -8.31
N GLN A 3 9.63 3.09 -9.59
CA GLN A 3 10.07 1.77 -10.06
C GLN A 3 11.42 1.34 -9.49
N ALA A 4 12.26 2.30 -9.10
CA ALA A 4 13.54 2.00 -8.46
C ALA A 4 13.36 1.47 -7.03
N VAL A 5 12.28 1.84 -6.33
CA VAL A 5 12.00 1.34 -4.96
C VAL A 5 11.53 -0.11 -5.00
N ILE A 6 10.67 -0.46 -5.96
CA ILE A 6 10.24 -1.86 -6.18
C ILE A 6 11.45 -2.73 -6.58
N GLN A 7 12.30 -2.21 -7.47
CA GLN A 7 13.50 -2.91 -7.92
C GLN A 7 14.57 -3.11 -6.83
N GLN A 8 14.52 -2.33 -5.75
CA GLN A 8 15.43 -2.48 -4.61
C GLN A 8 14.96 -3.55 -3.60
N GLN A 9 13.72 -4.04 -3.72
CA GLN A 9 13.20 -5.07 -2.83
C GLN A 9 13.46 -6.47 -3.40
N PRO A 10 13.78 -7.46 -2.55
CA PRO A 10 13.90 -8.84 -2.99
C PRO A 10 12.62 -9.32 -3.71
N PRO A 11 12.70 -10.14 -4.77
CA PRO A 11 11.51 -10.62 -5.50
C PRO A 11 10.49 -11.33 -4.61
N GLU A 12 10.95 -12.07 -3.60
CA GLU A 12 10.11 -12.76 -2.62
C GLU A 12 9.28 -11.80 -1.75
N PHE A 13 9.74 -10.56 -1.57
CA PHE A 13 9.01 -9.54 -0.82
C PHE A 13 7.69 -9.20 -1.52
N LEU A 14 7.70 -9.07 -2.85
CA LEU A 14 6.49 -8.72 -3.61
C LEU A 14 5.45 -9.83 -3.54
N HIS A 15 5.85 -11.08 -3.70
CA HIS A 15 4.97 -12.23 -3.53
C HIS A 15 4.43 -12.34 -2.10
N ARG A 16 5.27 -12.03 -1.12
CA ARG A 16 4.87 -11.97 0.28
C ARG A 16 3.80 -10.91 0.50
N TRP A 17 3.97 -9.69 -0.03
CA TRP A 17 2.98 -8.62 0.10
C TRP A 17 1.66 -8.94 -0.57
N GLU A 18 1.71 -9.51 -1.77
CA GLU A 18 0.52 -10.04 -2.44
C GLU A 18 -0.20 -11.08 -1.59
N SER A 19 0.53 -11.99 -0.93
CA SER A 19 -0.08 -13.05 -0.11
C SER A 19 -0.70 -12.58 1.22
N ILE A 20 -0.21 -11.49 1.83
CA ILE A 20 -0.71 -11.00 3.13
C ILE A 20 -1.74 -9.87 2.99
N SER A 21 -1.79 -9.22 1.84
CA SER A 21 -2.81 -8.23 1.51
C SER A 21 -4.17 -8.89 1.35
N GLN A 22 -5.22 -8.32 1.95
CA GLN A 22 -6.58 -8.84 1.82
C GLN A 22 -7.11 -8.75 0.39
N MET A 23 -6.55 -7.84 -0.41
CA MET A 23 -6.88 -7.70 -1.83
C MET A 23 -6.14 -8.71 -2.73
N HIS A 24 -5.18 -9.47 -2.20
CA HIS A 24 -4.42 -10.50 -2.93
C HIS A 24 -3.79 -10.01 -4.24
N ARG A 25 -3.33 -8.75 -4.26
CA ARG A 25 -2.60 -8.13 -5.36
C ARG A 25 -1.73 -6.99 -4.86
N LEU A 26 -0.77 -6.59 -5.68
CA LEU A 26 -0.02 -5.36 -5.46
C LEU A 26 -0.85 -4.13 -5.86
N GLY A 27 -0.65 -3.06 -5.10
CA GLY A 27 -1.10 -1.73 -5.49
C GLY A 27 -0.22 -1.14 -6.60
N SER A 28 -0.76 -0.15 -7.31
CA SER A 28 -0.08 0.58 -8.36
C SER A 28 0.21 2.03 -7.95
N PRO A 29 1.24 2.68 -8.52
CA PRO A 29 1.48 4.10 -8.29
C PRO A 29 0.28 4.99 -8.63
N ARG A 30 -0.53 4.58 -9.62
CA ARG A 30 -1.75 5.31 -10.00
C ARG A 30 -2.77 5.34 -8.85
N GLU A 31 -2.91 4.25 -8.12
CA GLU A 31 -3.84 4.17 -6.98
C GLU A 31 -3.39 5.06 -5.83
N ILE A 32 -2.08 5.12 -5.56
CA ILE A 32 -1.52 6.07 -4.59
C ILE A 32 -1.77 7.52 -5.04
N GLY A 33 -1.54 7.82 -6.32
CA GLY A 33 -1.80 9.15 -6.87
C GLY A 33 -3.26 9.58 -6.73
N LEU A 34 -4.21 8.66 -6.93
CA LEU A 34 -5.63 8.94 -6.71
C LEU A 34 -5.95 9.17 -5.23
N GLY A 35 -5.34 8.42 -4.31
CA GLY A 35 -5.49 8.67 -2.87
C GLY A 35 -4.96 10.04 -2.45
N CYS A 36 -3.81 10.46 -2.99
CA CYS A 36 -3.28 11.81 -2.78
C CYS A 36 -4.21 12.89 -3.35
N LEU A 37 -4.75 12.67 -4.56
CA LEU A 37 -5.69 13.62 -5.16
C LEU A 37 -6.96 13.76 -4.31
N PHE A 38 -7.52 12.65 -3.85
CA PHE A 38 -8.68 12.63 -2.94
C PHE A 38 -8.40 13.43 -1.66
N LEU A 39 -7.25 13.21 -1.01
CA LEU A 39 -6.86 13.99 0.17
C LEU A 39 -6.72 15.50 -0.12
N ALA A 40 -6.26 15.85 -1.31
CA ALA A 40 -6.04 17.24 -1.69
C ALA A 40 -7.33 17.97 -2.07
N THR A 41 -8.33 17.28 -2.62
CA THR A 41 -9.52 17.91 -3.21
C THR A 41 -10.79 17.74 -2.38
N ASP A 42 -11.00 16.57 -1.79
CA ASP A 42 -12.33 16.17 -1.32
C ASP A 42 -12.40 16.05 0.20
N THR A 43 -11.29 15.81 0.89
CA THR A 43 -11.26 15.63 2.35
C THR A 43 -11.15 16.94 3.13
N THR A 44 -12.12 17.85 2.94
CA THR A 44 -12.07 19.24 3.44
C THR A 44 -12.08 19.40 4.97
N PHE A 45 -12.40 18.35 5.72
CA PHE A 45 -12.40 18.33 7.19
C PHE A 45 -11.45 17.28 7.79
N CYS A 46 -10.49 16.78 6.99
CA CYS A 46 -9.48 15.84 7.45
C CYS A 46 -8.11 16.51 7.50
N THR A 47 -7.38 16.35 8.59
CA THR A 47 -6.00 16.81 8.76
C THR A 47 -5.26 15.91 9.74
N GLY A 48 -3.94 15.78 9.60
CA GLY A 48 -3.11 14.96 10.48
C GLY A 48 -3.43 13.46 10.46
N VAL A 49 -4.03 12.96 9.37
CA VAL A 49 -4.43 11.55 9.22
C VAL A 49 -3.43 10.78 8.36
N ASP A 50 -3.26 9.49 8.69
CA ASP A 50 -2.57 8.53 7.83
C ASP A 50 -3.59 7.80 6.94
N LEU A 51 -3.53 8.02 5.62
CA LEU A 51 -4.32 7.26 4.66
C LEU A 51 -3.58 5.98 4.28
N LEU A 52 -4.00 4.85 4.85
CA LEU A 52 -3.41 3.55 4.57
C LEU A 52 -3.83 3.04 3.17
N CYS A 53 -2.86 2.94 2.26
CA CYS A 53 -3.04 2.41 0.90
C CYS A 53 -2.27 1.09 0.72
N THR A 54 -2.60 0.09 1.52
CA THR A 54 -1.82 -1.15 1.71
C THR A 54 -2.48 -2.40 1.11
N GLY A 55 -3.71 -2.29 0.62
CA GLY A 55 -4.54 -3.47 0.29
C GLY A 55 -5.04 -4.24 1.52
N GLY A 56 -4.97 -3.64 2.71
CA GLY A 56 -5.44 -4.22 3.97
C GLY A 56 -4.44 -5.18 4.64
N ALA A 57 -3.15 -5.07 4.29
CA ALA A 57 -2.11 -5.93 4.86
C ALA A 57 -1.91 -5.79 6.38
N GLU A 58 -2.38 -4.69 6.97
CA GLU A 58 -2.39 -4.44 8.41
C GLU A 58 -3.53 -5.17 9.15
N LEU A 59 -4.51 -5.71 8.41
CA LEU A 59 -5.70 -6.34 8.97
C LEU A 59 -5.51 -7.84 9.20
N GLY A 60 -6.15 -8.36 10.24
CA GLY A 60 -6.18 -9.79 10.55
C GLY A 60 -4.87 -10.33 11.13
N PHE A 61 -4.69 -11.65 11.08
CA PHE A 61 -3.48 -12.32 11.53
C PHE A 61 -2.61 -12.70 10.33
N GLY A 62 -1.35 -12.28 10.35
CA GLY A 62 -0.34 -12.70 9.38
C GLY A 62 0.66 -13.68 9.99
N THR A 63 1.13 -14.65 9.19
CA THR A 63 2.22 -15.55 9.60
C THR A 63 3.51 -14.74 9.78
N LYS A 64 4.01 -14.54 11.00
CA LYS A 64 5.33 -13.92 11.20
C LYS A 64 6.40 -14.98 10.95
N ILE A 65 7.28 -14.74 9.98
CA ILE A 65 8.44 -15.59 9.73
C ILE A 65 9.53 -15.09 10.66
N ASN A 66 10.12 -15.97 11.46
CA ASN A 66 11.16 -15.67 12.44
C ASN A 66 12.52 -16.12 11.91
#